data_AF-A0A192D128-F1
#
_entry.id   AF-A0A192D128-F1
#
_cell.length_a   1.000
_cell.length_b   1.000
_cell.length_c   1.000
_cell.angle_alpha   90.00
_cell.angle_beta   90.00
_cell.angle_gamma   90.00
#
_symmetry.space_group_name_H-M   'P 1'
#
loop_
_entity.id
_entity.type
_entity.pdbx_description
1 polymer ?
#
loop_
_entity_poly.entity_id
_entity_poly.type
_entity_poly.pdbx_seq_one_letter_code
_entity_poly.pdbx_strand_id
1 'polypeptide(L)' 'MTLPEPTRGDTRARNGYLVITALRFTGIAMIMAGFAIVRGVIDLPYALGAVLAVLGFIEFFFLPRVAARRWNAGAKDTP' A
#
# COMPACT_ATOMS: atom_id res chain seq x y z
N MET A 1 -25.63 6.64 28.42
CA MET A 1 -24.40 6.85 27.62
C MET A 1 -24.80 6.81 26.16
N THR A 2 -25.04 7.96 25.55
CA THR A 2 -25.13 8.09 24.09
C THR A 2 -23.71 8.04 23.55
N LEU A 3 -23.38 7.04 22.73
CA LEU A 3 -22.08 6.96 22.09
C LEU A 3 -21.93 8.18 21.17
N PRO A 4 -20.78 8.88 21.17
CA PRO A 4 -20.54 9.96 20.23
C PRO A 4 -20.68 9.41 18.80
N GLU A 5 -21.59 10.00 18.02
CA GLU A 5 -21.78 9.66 16.61
C GLU A 5 -20.43 9.77 15.88
N PRO A 6 -19.98 8.71 15.17
CA PRO A 6 -18.69 8.74 14.50
C PRO A 6 -18.67 9.92 13.52
N THR A 7 -17.83 10.91 13.81
CA THR A 7 -17.74 12.09 12.94
C THR A 7 -17.22 11.65 11.57
N ARG A 8 -17.59 12.37 10.51
CA ARG A 8 -17.08 12.07 9.15
C ARG A 8 -15.53 12.08 9.12
N GLY A 9 -14.89 12.85 10.00
CA GLY A 9 -13.44 12.87 10.20
C GLY A 9 -12.87 11.56 10.74
N ASP A 10 -13.51 10.93 11.74
CA ASP A 10 -13.03 9.68 12.35
C ASP A 10 -13.09 8.51 11.37
N THR A 11 -14.20 8.40 10.62
CA THR A 11 -14.35 7.37 9.59
C THR A 11 -13.27 7.51 8.50
N ARG A 12 -12.93 8.75 8.16
CA ARG A 12 -11.91 9.06 7.16
C ARG A 12 -10.50 8.74 7.67
N ALA A 13 -10.14 9.14 8.89
CA ALA A 13 -8.83 8.82 9.47
C ALA A 13 -8.61 7.30 9.55
N ARG A 14 -9.64 6.56 9.97
CA ARG A 14 -9.61 5.10 10.04
C ARG A 14 -9.43 4.43 8.68
N ASN A 15 -10.16 4.87 7.66
CA ASN A 15 -10.02 4.32 6.31
C ASN A 15 -8.63 4.60 5.71
N GLY A 16 -8.08 5.81 5.90
CA GLY A 16 -6.74 6.13 5.42
C GLY A 16 -5.66 5.26 6.07
N TYR A 17 -5.77 5.03 7.38
CA TYR A 17 -4.87 4.13 8.12
C TYR A 17 -4.95 2.69 7.60
N LEU A 18 -6.16 2.16 7.39
CA LEU A 18 -6.35 0.81 6.86
C LEU A 18 -5.76 0.66 5.45
N VAL A 19 -5.97 1.63 4.56
CA VAL A 19 -5.43 1.63 3.20
C VAL A 19 -3.90 1.68 3.21
N ILE A 20 -3.28 2.57 3.98
CA ILE A 20 -1.82 2.67 4.08
C ILE A 20 -1.22 1.40 4.67
N THR A 21 -1.90 0.79 5.65
CA THR A 21 -1.46 -0.46 6.26
C THR A 21 -1.52 -1.61 5.25
N ALA A 22 -2.63 -1.77 4.54
CA ALA A 22 -2.78 -2.78 3.50
C ALA A 22 -1.71 -2.63 2.41
N LEU A 23 -1.46 -1.40 1.94
CA LEU A 23 -0.41 -1.10 0.96
C LEU A 23 0.99 -1.55 1.40
N ARG A 24 1.34 -1.37 2.67
CA ARG A 24 2.62 -1.85 3.21
C ARG A 24 2.71 -3.37 3.15
N PHE A 25 1.65 -4.08 3.54
CA PHE A 25 1.60 -5.55 3.47
C PHE A 25 1.69 -6.05 2.02
N THR A 26 1.01 -5.39 1.08
CA THR A 26 1.11 -5.73 -0.35
C THR A 26 2.53 -5.58 -0.88
N GLY A 27 3.24 -4.50 -0.53
CA GLY A 27 4.62 -4.32 -0.97
C GLY A 27 5.59 -5.36 -0.37
N ILE A 28 5.42 -5.71 0.92
CA ILE A 28 6.20 -6.82 1.53
C ILE A 28 5.90 -8.14 0.80
N ALA A 29 4.63 -8.43 0.52
CA ALA A 29 4.23 -9.64 -0.20
C ALA A 29 4.83 -9.70 -1.62
N MET A 30 4.85 -8.57 -2.35
CA MET A 30 5.49 -8.49 -3.67
C MET A 30 7.00 -8.70 -3.62
N ILE A 31 7.70 -8.10 -2.64
CA ILE A 31 9.14 -8.31 -2.47
C ILE A 31 9.43 -9.79 -2.19
N MET A 32 8.66 -10.41 -1.30
CA MET A 32 8.80 -11.84 -0.97
C MET A 32 8.49 -12.72 -2.19
N ALA A 33 7.47 -12.39 -2.99
CA ALA A 33 7.14 -13.11 -4.22
C ALA A 33 8.26 -12.99 -5.27
N GLY A 34 8.82 -11.79 -5.48
CA GLY A 34 9.96 -11.58 -6.37
C GLY A 34 11.18 -12.39 -5.93
N PHE A 35 11.48 -12.41 -4.63
CA PHE A 35 12.55 -13.24 -4.07
C PHE A 35 12.31 -14.74 -4.27
N ALA A 36 11.06 -15.20 -4.12
CA ALA A 36 10.71 -16.60 -4.35
C ALA A 36 10.94 -17.01 -5.81
N ILE A 37 10.62 -16.15 -6.78
CA ILE A 37 10.92 -16.41 -8.21
C ILE A 37 12.44 -16.42 -8.46
N VAL A 38 13.16 -15.41 -7.96
CA VAL A 38 14.63 -15.31 -8.14
C VAL A 38 15.38 -16.49 -7.52
N ARG A 39 14.88 -17.03 -6.41
CA ARG A 39 15.43 -18.22 -5.73
C ARG A 39 15.04 -19.53 -6.41
N GLY A 40 14.20 -19.52 -7.44
CA GLY A 40 13.69 -20.72 -8.10
C GLY A 40 12.68 -21.52 -7.27
N VAL A 41 12.09 -20.92 -6.23
CA VAL A 41 10.96 -21.52 -5.49
C VAL A 41 9.71 -21.52 -6.37
N ILE A 42 9.58 -20.48 -7.20
CA ILE A 42 8.58 -20.36 -8.25
C ILE A 42 9.33 -20.47 -9.58
N ASP A 43 8.97 -21.47 -10.38
CA ASP A 43 9.65 -21.81 -11.63
C ASP A 43 9.20 -20.87 -12.78
N LEU A 44 9.50 -19.58 -12.62
CA LEU A 44 9.23 -18.52 -13.58
C LEU A 44 10.55 -17.91 -14.08
N PRO A 45 10.54 -17.23 -15.25
CA PRO A 45 11.76 -16.66 -15.82
C PRO A 45 12.43 -15.68 -14.86
N TYR A 46 13.75 -15.82 -14.69
CA TYR A 46 14.55 -14.95 -13.81
C TYR A 46 14.31 -13.46 -14.06
N ALA A 47 14.23 -13.06 -15.34
CA ALA A 47 13.97 -11.67 -15.73
C ALA A 47 12.65 -11.15 -15.17
N LEU A 48 11.60 -11.99 -15.16
CA LEU A 48 10.31 -11.63 -14.59
C LEU A 48 10.40 -11.49 -13.06
N GLY A 49 11.09 -12.41 -12.40
CA GLY A 49 11.34 -12.32 -10.95
C GLY A 49 12.11 -11.07 -10.55
N ALA A 50 13.15 -10.71 -11.31
CA ALA A 50 13.95 -9.52 -11.08
C ALA A 50 13.12 -8.24 -11.30
N VAL A 51 12.34 -8.15 -12.38
CA VAL A 51 11.45 -7.00 -12.65
C VAL A 51 10.39 -6.87 -11.56
N LEU A 52 9.79 -7.97 -11.14
CA LEU A 52 8.74 -7.98 -10.12
C LEU A 52 9.30 -7.61 -8.73
N ALA A 53 10.52 -8.03 -8.40
CA ALA A 53 11.20 -7.61 -7.18
C ALA A 53 11.50 -6.10 -7.18
N VAL A 54 12.01 -5.56 -8.30
CA VAL A 54 12.30 -4.12 -8.44
C VAL A 54 11.03 -3.29 -8.41
N LEU A 55 9.99 -3.71 -9.15
CA LEU A 55 8.68 -3.06 -9.12
C LEU A 55 8.07 -3.12 -7.73
N GLY A 56 8.09 -4.27 -7.06
CA GLY A 56 7.63 -4.40 -5.68
C GLY A 56 8.35 -3.48 -4.70
N PHE A 57 9.66 -3.28 -4.89
CA PHE A 57 10.44 -2.28 -4.15
C PHE A 57 9.95 -0.86 -4.43
N ILE A 58 9.85 -0.46 -5.69
CA ILE A 58 9.38 0.88 -6.08
C ILE A 58 7.97 1.11 -5.53
N GLU A 59 7.07 0.15 -5.69
CA GLU A 59 5.70 0.20 -5.19
C GLU A 59 5.68 0.37 -3.67
N PHE A 60 6.44 -0.45 -2.93
CA PHE A 60 6.52 -0.37 -1.47
C PHE A 60 7.01 0.98 -0.96
N PHE A 61 7.94 1.64 -1.65
CA PHE A 61 8.46 2.95 -1.25
C PHE A 61 7.57 4.12 -1.71
N PHE A 62 7.03 4.06 -2.92
CA PHE A 62 6.33 5.19 -3.53
C PHE A 62 4.82 5.18 -3.28
N LEU A 63 4.13 4.04 -3.36
CA LEU A 63 2.67 4.00 -3.15
C LEU A 63 2.22 4.51 -1.78
N PRO A 64 2.81 4.11 -0.63
CA PRO A 64 2.35 4.62 0.66
C PRO A 64 2.58 6.13 0.80
N ARG A 65 3.65 6.66 0.19
CA ARG A 65 3.92 8.10 0.17
C ARG A 65 2.91 8.86 -0.69
N VAL A 66 2.55 8.32 -1.86
CA VAL A 66 1.53 8.90 -2.75
C VAL A 66 0.14 8.79 -2.14
N ALA A 67 -0.21 7.64 -1.55
CA ALA A 67 -1.49 7.40 -0.88
C ALA A 67 -1.69 8.35 0.31
N ALA A 68 -0.67 8.51 1.17
CA ALA A 68 -0.71 9.48 2.27
C ALA A 68 -0.88 10.92 1.76
N ARG A 69 -0.20 11.28 0.65
CA ARG A 69 -0.31 12.61 0.04
C ARG A 69 -1.68 12.85 -0.60
N ARG A 70 -2.27 11.85 -1.24
CA ARG A 70 -3.60 11.91 -1.87
C ARG A 70 -4.71 12.06 -0.84
N TRP A 71 -4.57 11.40 0.30
CA TRP A 71 -5.54 11.50 1.40
C TRP A 71 -5.63 12.92 1.96
N ASN A 72 -4.48 13.58 2.15
CA ASN A 72 -4.42 14.99 2.55
C ASN A 72 -4.92 15.94 1.45
N ALA A 73 -4.73 15.59 0.17
CA ALA A 73 -5.19 16.41 -0.96
C ALA A 73 -6.72 16.39 -1.13
N GLY A 74 -7.39 15.28 -0.78
CA GLY A 74 -8.85 15.22 -0.75
C GLY A 74 -9.49 15.97 0.42
N ALA A 75 -8.71 16.59 1.31
CA ALA A 75 -9.19 17.47 2.38
C ALA A 75 -9.32 18.93 1.92
N LYS A 76 -8.94 19.25 0.67
CA LYS A 76 -9.43 20.47 0.03
C LYS A 76 -10.85 20.20 -0.42
N ASP A 77 -11.77 20.39 0.51
CA ASP A 77 -13.16 20.67 0.18
C ASP A 77 -13.16 21.73 -0.92
N THR A 78 -13.79 21.40 -2.04
CA THR A 78 -14.10 22.41 -3.05
C THR A 78 -15.24 23.23 -2.43
N PRO A 79 -15.11 24.57 -2.38
CA PRO A 79 -15.98 25.46 -1.61
C PRO A 79 -17.46 25.37 -1.96
#